data_AF-A0A976LHN2-F1
#
_entry.id   AF-A0A976LHN2-F1
#
_cell.length_a   1.000
_cell.length_b   1.000
_cell.length_c   1.000
_cell.angle_alpha   90.00
_cell.angle_beta   90.00
_cell.angle_gamma   90.00
#
_symmetry.space_group_name_H-M   'P 1'
#
loop_
_entity.id
_entity.type
_entity.pdbx_description
1 polymer ?
#
loop_
_entity_poly.entity_id
_entity_poly.type
_entity_poly.pdbx_seq_one_letter_code
_entity_poly.pdbx_strand_id
1 'polypeptide(L)'
;MEKEAALKIIQQLANGTDPHTGEIFRTDSPYQHPDTVRALFAAARALEGPSAPAKPRATGTENAPQNAGKPWSSDEDAALAGAFDAGKQIPELATQHQRSRFAIEARLAKLGKIEPPANMRGYKAASNTASYAAQH
;
A
#
# COMPACT_ATOMS: atom_id res chain seq x y z
N MET A 1 -3.08 -37.24 -6.63
CA MET A 1 -2.76 -36.08 -7.50
C MET A 1 -1.41 -35.56 -7.08
N GLU A 2 -0.51 -35.29 -8.03
CA GLU A 2 0.77 -34.65 -7.72
C GLU A 2 0.56 -33.16 -7.43
N LYS A 3 1.34 -32.63 -6.49
CA LYS A 3 1.24 -31.25 -5.99
C LYS A 3 1.35 -30.20 -7.12
N GLU A 4 2.22 -30.47 -8.08
CA GLU A 4 2.45 -29.62 -9.25
C GLU A 4 1.24 -29.61 -10.20
N ALA A 5 0.61 -30.77 -10.40
CA ALA A 5 -0.60 -30.89 -11.21
C ALA A 5 -1.77 -30.12 -10.59
N ALA A 6 -1.95 -30.20 -9.28
CA ALA A 6 -2.98 -29.45 -8.56
C ALA A 6 -2.78 -27.93 -8.68
N LEU A 7 -1.53 -27.46 -8.56
CA LEU A 7 -1.17 -26.06 -8.69
C LEU A 7 -1.47 -25.51 -10.09
N LYS A 8 -1.10 -26.27 -11.14
CA LYS A 8 -1.38 -25.89 -12.53
C LYS A 8 -2.88 -25.73 -12.79
N ILE A 9 -3.69 -26.67 -12.30
CA ILE A 9 -5.15 -26.62 -12.41
C ILE A 9 -5.72 -25.37 -11.72
N ILE A 10 -5.29 -25.09 -10.49
CA ILE A 10 -5.78 -23.93 -9.73
C ILE A 10 -5.39 -22.61 -10.39
N GLN A 11 -4.17 -22.51 -10.95
CA GLN A 11 -3.74 -21.33 -11.70
C GLN A 11 -4.56 -21.11 -12.98
N GLN A 12 -4.86 -22.17 -13.74
CA GLN A 12 -5.71 -22.08 -14.93
C GLN A 12 -7.11 -21.59 -14.56
N LEU A 13 -7.71 -22.14 -13.50
CA LEU A 13 -9.01 -21.69 -13.00
C LEU A 13 -8.97 -20.23 -12.51
N ALA A 14 -7.91 -19.81 -11.81
CA ALA A 14 -7.74 -18.44 -11.33
C ALA A 14 -7.61 -17.43 -12.48
N ASN A 15 -7.00 -17.85 -13.59
CA ASN A 15 -6.91 -17.07 -14.83
C ASN A 15 -8.18 -17.15 -15.68
N GLY A 16 -9.23 -17.82 -15.19
CA GLY A 16 -10.49 -17.96 -15.90
C GLY A 16 -10.41 -18.87 -17.12
N THR A 17 -9.52 -19.86 -17.11
CA THR A 17 -9.34 -20.84 -18.19
C THR A 17 -9.73 -22.24 -17.70
N ASP A 18 -10.46 -22.99 -18.51
CA ASP A 18 -10.76 -24.39 -18.26
C ASP A 18 -9.46 -25.22 -18.35
N PRO A 19 -9.09 -25.96 -17.30
CA PRO A 19 -7.83 -26.71 -17.25
C PRO A 19 -7.82 -27.94 -18.18
N HIS A 20 -8.97 -28.42 -18.64
CA HIS A 20 -9.10 -29.61 -19.50
C HIS A 20 -9.29 -29.25 -20.98
N THR A 21 -10.02 -28.17 -21.28
CA THR A 21 -10.27 -27.73 -22.66
C THR A 21 -9.39 -26.57 -23.10
N GLY A 22 -8.84 -25.80 -22.17
CA GLY A 22 -8.08 -24.57 -22.46
C GLY A 22 -8.96 -23.39 -22.88
N GLU A 23 -10.27 -23.52 -22.80
CA GLU A 23 -11.20 -22.44 -23.15
C GLU A 23 -11.26 -21.37 -22.05
N ILE A 24 -11.43 -20.11 -22.45
CA ILE A 24 -11.63 -19.02 -21.51
C ILE A 24 -13.10 -19.05 -21.06
N PHE A 25 -13.32 -19.07 -19.75
CA PHE A 25 -14.64 -18.97 -19.18
C PHE A 25 -15.32 -17.66 -19.59
N ARG A 26 -16.64 -17.71 -19.74
CA ARG A 26 -17.45 -16.51 -19.98
C ARG A 26 -17.45 -15.62 -18.73
N THR A 27 -17.71 -14.33 -18.92
CA THR A 27 -17.69 -13.31 -17.86
C THR A 27 -18.75 -13.52 -16.78
N ASP A 28 -19.78 -14.32 -17.06
CA ASP A 28 -20.80 -14.76 -16.11
C ASP A 28 -20.42 -16.03 -15.33
N SER A 29 -19.23 -16.60 -15.58
CA SER A 29 -18.77 -17.81 -14.91
C SER A 29 -18.41 -17.56 -13.44
N PRO A 30 -18.79 -18.46 -12.52
CA PRO A 30 -18.39 -18.40 -11.11
C PRO A 30 -16.87 -18.33 -10.89
N TYR A 31 -16.08 -18.85 -11.84
CA TYR A 31 -14.61 -18.81 -11.80
C TYR A 31 -14.03 -17.42 -12.09
N GLN A 32 -14.79 -16.55 -12.77
CA GLN A 32 -14.39 -15.17 -13.02
C GLN A 32 -14.90 -14.18 -11.95
N HIS A 33 -15.68 -14.66 -10.97
CA HIS A 33 -16.10 -13.83 -9.85
C HIS A 33 -14.88 -13.37 -9.03
N PRO A 34 -14.77 -12.08 -8.67
CA PRO A 34 -13.59 -11.54 -7.98
C PRO A 34 -13.18 -12.31 -6.73
N ASP A 35 -14.14 -12.75 -5.91
CA ASP A 35 -13.86 -13.50 -4.69
C ASP A 35 -13.32 -14.91 -4.98
N THR A 36 -13.85 -15.58 -6.02
CA THR A 36 -13.38 -16.90 -6.46
C THR A 36 -11.95 -16.83 -6.97
N VAL A 37 -11.65 -15.83 -7.81
CA VAL A 37 -10.30 -15.59 -8.32
C VAL A 37 -9.31 -15.37 -7.17
N ARG A 38 -9.67 -14.53 -6.20
CA ARG A 38 -8.85 -14.27 -5.00
C ARG A 38 -8.61 -15.55 -4.18
N ALA A 39 -9.65 -16.36 -3.97
CA ALA A 39 -9.55 -17.61 -3.23
C ALA A 39 -8.61 -18.62 -3.93
N LEU A 40 -8.70 -18.73 -5.26
CA LEU A 40 -7.85 -19.62 -6.05
C LEU A 40 -6.37 -19.18 -6.02
N PHE A 41 -6.09 -17.88 -6.15
CA PHE A 41 -4.72 -17.37 -6.00
C PHE A 41 -4.14 -17.61 -4.59
N ALA A 42 -4.95 -17.46 -3.55
CA ALA A 42 -4.54 -17.78 -2.19
C ALA A 42 -4.22 -19.26 -2.01
N ALA A 43 -5.03 -20.15 -2.59
CA ALA A 43 -4.80 -21.59 -2.58
C ALA A 43 -3.52 -21.99 -3.34
N ALA A 44 -3.28 -21.41 -4.53
CA ALA A 44 -2.07 -21.65 -5.30
C ALA A 44 -0.79 -21.30 -4.51
N ARG A 45 -0.79 -20.12 -3.87
CA ARG A 45 0.32 -19.68 -3.02
C ARG A 45 0.54 -20.59 -1.81
N ALA A 46 -0.53 -21.08 -1.17
CA ALA A 46 -0.41 -22.02 -0.06
C ALA A 46 0.20 -23.35 -0.51
N LEU A 47 -0.07 -23.78 -1.75
CA LEU A 47 0.53 -24.96 -2.34
C LEU A 47 2.00 -24.76 -2.72
N GLU A 48 2.46 -23.57 -3.15
CA GLU A 48 3.88 -23.34 -3.53
C GLU A 48 4.90 -23.60 -2.39
N GLY A 49 4.45 -23.77 -1.15
CA GLY A 49 5.30 -24.05 0.01
C GLY A 49 5.84 -22.79 0.67
N PRO A 50 6.60 -22.90 1.76
CA PRO A 50 7.03 -21.76 2.57
C PRO A 50 8.19 -21.00 1.92
N SER A 51 8.00 -20.48 0.71
CA SER A 51 8.83 -19.38 0.19
C SER A 51 8.13 -18.07 0.52
N ALA A 52 8.48 -17.57 1.71
CA ALA A 52 8.05 -16.30 2.31
C ALA A 52 6.55 -16.20 2.60
N PRO A 53 6.14 -15.54 3.70
CA PRO A 53 4.74 -15.20 3.92
C PRO A 53 4.38 -14.20 2.84
N ALA A 54 3.85 -14.76 1.78
CA ALA A 54 3.13 -14.04 0.80
C ALA A 54 2.02 -13.25 1.49
N LYS A 55 2.27 -12.02 1.91
CA LYS A 55 1.29 -11.19 2.62
C LYS A 55 0.01 -11.19 1.78
N PRO A 56 -1.12 -11.72 2.27
CA PRO A 56 -2.39 -11.43 1.66
C PRO A 56 -2.52 -9.91 1.69
N ARG A 57 -2.84 -9.32 0.54
CA ARG A 57 -3.29 -7.93 0.43
C ARG A 57 -4.68 -7.88 1.06
N ALA A 58 -4.72 -8.03 2.38
CA ALA A 58 -5.88 -7.87 3.22
C ALA A 58 -5.82 -6.44 3.75
N THR A 59 -6.76 -5.66 3.26
CA THR A 59 -7.53 -4.70 4.06
C THR A 59 -7.22 -4.75 5.56
N GLY A 60 -6.63 -3.68 6.10
CA GLY A 60 -6.62 -3.39 7.53
C GLY A 60 -5.40 -3.87 8.32
N THR A 61 -4.66 -2.89 8.86
CA THR A 61 -4.19 -2.88 10.26
C THR A 61 -3.15 -3.89 10.79
N GLU A 62 -2.45 -4.70 9.99
CA GLU A 62 -1.35 -5.53 10.56
C GLU A 62 0.05 -5.23 10.02
N ASN A 63 0.16 -4.45 8.93
CA ASN A 63 1.44 -3.87 8.47
C ASN A 63 1.35 -2.36 8.30
N ALA A 64 0.30 -1.76 8.83
CA ALA A 64 0.19 -0.32 8.86
C ALA A 64 1.27 0.19 9.83
N PRO A 65 2.01 1.25 9.48
CA PRO A 65 2.86 1.95 10.44
C PRO A 65 2.09 2.13 11.75
N GLN A 66 2.74 2.01 12.92
CA GLN A 66 2.06 2.00 14.23
C GLN A 66 1.15 3.24 14.44
N ASN A 67 1.40 4.32 13.71
CA ASN A 67 0.61 5.54 13.73
C ASN A 67 -0.23 5.76 12.46
N ALA A 68 -0.45 4.76 11.62
CA ALA A 68 -1.32 4.86 10.44
C ALA A 68 -2.76 5.21 10.85
N GLY A 69 -3.31 6.28 10.29
CA GLY A 69 -4.67 6.75 10.60
C GLY A 69 -4.83 7.54 11.90
N LYS A 70 -3.83 7.60 12.78
CA LYS A 70 -3.88 8.47 13.96
C LYS A 70 -3.88 9.95 13.56
N PRO A 71 -4.61 10.84 14.26
CA PRO A 71 -4.44 12.28 14.07
C PRO A 71 -3.00 12.69 14.38
N TRP A 72 -2.51 13.73 13.69
CA TRP A 72 -1.21 14.34 14.00
C TRP A 72 -1.36 15.25 15.21
N SER A 73 -0.48 15.13 16.21
CA SER A 73 -0.42 16.09 17.31
C SER A 73 0.50 17.26 16.95
N SER A 74 0.29 18.40 17.59
CA SER A 74 1.15 19.58 17.42
C SER A 74 2.62 19.30 17.78
N ASP A 75 2.86 18.45 18.78
CA ASP A 75 4.22 18.02 19.15
C ASP A 75 4.85 17.11 18.08
N GLU A 76 4.07 16.20 17.49
CA GLU A 76 4.52 15.33 16.39
C GLU A 76 4.87 16.17 15.14
N ASP A 77 4.10 17.23 14.89
CA ASP A 77 4.38 18.18 13.80
C ASP A 77 5.63 19.01 14.03
N ALA A 78 5.83 19.52 15.24
CA ALA A 78 7.03 20.28 15.59
C ALA A 78 8.29 19.40 15.50
N ALA A 79 8.21 18.16 15.98
CA ALA A 79 9.29 17.19 15.85
C ALA A 79 9.58 16.84 14.39
N LEU A 80 8.54 16.64 13.56
CA LEU A 80 8.70 16.35 12.14
C LEU A 80 9.33 17.53 11.39
N ALA A 81 8.83 18.75 11.63
CA ALA A 81 9.33 19.96 10.99
C ALA A 81 10.79 20.23 11.37
N GLY A 82 11.12 20.16 12.67
CA GLY A 82 12.49 20.38 13.14
C GLY A 82 13.47 19.33 12.62
N ALA A 83 13.05 18.07 12.54
CA ALA A 83 13.86 17.00 11.99
C ALA A 83 14.09 17.16 10.47
N PHE A 84 13.09 17.63 9.73
CA PHE A 84 13.22 17.96 8.32
C PHE A 84 14.13 19.17 8.09
N ASP A 85 13.98 20.24 8.91
CA ASP A 85 14.84 21.43 8.86
C ASP A 85 16.30 21.11 9.23
N ALA A 86 16.53 20.07 10.05
CA ALA A 86 17.85 19.52 10.35
C ALA A 86 18.44 18.67 9.20
N GLY A 87 17.75 18.56 8.05
CA GLY A 87 18.23 17.87 6.86
C GLY A 87 17.96 16.36 6.83
N LYS A 88 17.13 15.83 7.74
CA LYS A 88 16.78 14.40 7.74
C LYS A 88 15.97 14.02 6.51
N GLN A 89 16.24 12.82 6.01
CA GLN A 89 15.57 12.28 4.82
C GLN A 89 14.18 11.74 5.16
N ILE A 90 13.24 11.87 4.23
CA ILE A 90 11.84 11.40 4.37
C ILE A 90 11.73 9.92 4.81
N PRO A 91 12.54 8.97 4.32
CA PRO A 91 12.50 7.58 4.79
C PRO A 91 12.89 7.42 6.27
N GLU A 92 13.82 8.23 6.76
CA GLU A 92 14.23 8.23 8.17
C GLU A 92 13.12 8.79 9.06
N LEU A 93 12.50 9.90 8.63
CA LEU A 93 11.35 10.48 9.30
C LEU A 93 10.15 9.52 9.36
N ALA A 94 9.89 8.78 8.28
CA ALA A 94 8.84 7.75 8.24
C ALA A 94 9.07 6.66 9.30
N THR A 95 10.32 6.24 9.47
CA THR A 95 10.70 5.25 10.49
C THR A 95 10.57 5.83 11.90
N GLN A 96 11.11 7.03 12.12
CA GLN A 96 11.10 7.70 13.43
C GLN A 96 9.68 7.97 13.94
N HIS A 97 8.78 8.43 13.05
CA HIS A 97 7.39 8.71 13.41
C HIS A 97 6.49 7.47 13.30
N GLN A 98 7.04 6.34 12.83
CA GLN A 98 6.26 5.13 12.53
C GLN A 98 5.03 5.45 11.67
N ARG A 99 5.25 6.23 10.61
CA ARG A 99 4.25 6.67 9.62
C ARG A 99 4.72 6.24 8.23
N SER A 100 3.81 6.17 7.26
CA SER A 100 4.22 5.87 5.89
C SER A 100 4.97 7.07 5.29
N ARG A 101 5.85 6.82 4.33
CA ARG A 101 6.55 7.88 3.56
C ARG A 101 5.57 8.92 3.00
N PHE A 102 4.47 8.44 2.42
CA PHE A 102 3.40 9.30 1.91
C PHE A 102 2.75 10.16 2.99
N ALA A 103 2.53 9.63 4.21
CA ALA A 103 1.96 10.39 5.31
C ALA A 103 2.92 11.50 5.79
N ILE A 104 4.22 11.24 5.77
CA ILE A 104 5.27 12.24 6.05
C ILE A 104 5.26 13.32 4.97
N GLU A 105 5.31 12.94 3.69
CA GLU A 105 5.27 13.86 2.55
C GLU A 105 4.02 14.74 2.58
N ALA A 106 2.86 14.12 2.78
CA ALA A 106 1.59 14.81 2.94
C ALA A 106 1.61 15.83 4.10
N ARG A 107 2.25 15.48 5.21
CA ARG A 107 2.30 16.36 6.38
C ARG A 107 3.29 17.51 6.19
N LEU A 108 4.47 17.23 5.65
CA LEU A 108 5.45 18.26 5.30
C LEU A 108 4.87 19.23 4.26
N ALA A 109 4.11 18.73 3.29
CA ALA A 109 3.39 19.57 2.33
C ALA A 109 2.31 20.43 3.01
N LYS A 110 1.59 19.89 4.00
CA LYS A 110 0.62 20.66 4.80
C LYS A 110 1.29 21.71 5.71
N LEU A 111 2.52 21.45 6.13
CA LEU A 111 3.37 22.40 6.88
C LEU A 111 4.11 23.38 5.96
N GLY A 112 3.94 23.29 4.64
CA GLY A 112 4.58 24.18 3.67
C GLY A 112 6.08 23.95 3.46
N LYS A 113 6.62 22.81 3.92
CA LYS A 113 8.06 22.48 3.84
C LYS A 113 8.47 21.85 2.50
N ILE A 114 7.54 21.19 1.82
CA ILE A 114 7.74 20.57 0.50
C ILE A 114 6.53 20.80 -0.39
N GLU A 115 6.70 20.57 -1.70
CA GLU A 115 5.57 20.49 -2.61
C GLU A 115 4.72 19.25 -2.36
N PRO A 116 3.38 19.36 -2.49
CA PRO A 116 2.49 18.22 -2.35
C PRO A 116 2.77 17.19 -3.44
N PRO A 117 2.84 15.89 -3.11
CA PRO A 117 3.10 14.86 -4.11
C PRO A 117 1.95 14.78 -5.12
N ALA A 118 2.27 14.58 -6.40
CA ALA A 118 1.33 14.65 -7.53
C ALA A 118 0.12 13.68 -7.43
N ASN A 119 0.21 12.65 -6.59
CA ASN A 119 -0.84 11.66 -6.32
C ASN A 119 -1.75 12.03 -5.12
N MET A 120 -1.64 13.23 -4.57
CA MET A 120 -2.43 13.68 -3.42
C MET A 120 -3.84 14.14 -3.83
N ARG A 121 -4.80 13.20 -3.86
CA ARG A 121 -6.20 13.50 -4.21
C ARG A 121 -6.92 14.25 -3.09
N GLY A 122 -7.46 15.44 -3.38
CA GLY A 122 -8.28 16.22 -2.44
C GLY A 122 -7.51 17.14 -1.49
N TYR A 123 -6.27 17.53 -1.83
CA TYR A 123 -5.50 18.49 -1.05
C TYR A 123 -6.21 19.86 -0.99
N LYS A 124 -6.86 20.16 0.15
CA LYS A 124 -7.12 21.53 0.57
C LYS A 124 -5.91 21.96 1.38
N ALA A 125 -5.04 22.78 0.79
CA ALA A 125 -4.01 23.49 1.54
C ALA A 125 -4.70 24.10 2.77
N ALA A 126 -4.24 23.78 3.97
CA ALA A 126 -4.61 24.59 5.12
C ALA A 126 -4.03 25.96 4.81
N SER A 127 -4.89 26.89 4.44
CA SER A 127 -4.55 28.28 4.16
C SER A 127 -3.98 28.89 5.45
N ASN A 128 -2.70 28.70 5.66
CA ASN A 128 -1.90 29.49 6.56
C ASN A 128 -0.71 30.00 5.74
N THR A 129 -1.01 31.03 4.95
CA THR A 129 -0.04 32.03 4.52
C THR A 129 0.72 32.54 5.73
N ALA A 130 1.91 31.98 5.96
CA ALA A 130 2.95 32.60 6.75
C ALA A 130 4.28 32.24 6.09
N SER A 131 4.64 33.12 5.14
CA SER A 131 5.99 33.49 4.73
C SER A 131 7.13 32.56 5.12
N TYR A 132 7.70 31.87 4.13
CA TYR A 132 9.15 31.67 4.10
C TYR A 132 9.64 31.84 2.67
N ALA A 133 9.84 33.11 2.33
CA ALA A 133 10.74 33.52 1.26
C ALA A 133 12.18 33.21 1.68
N ALA A 134 13.06 33.12 0.67
CA ALA A 134 14.53 33.07 0.76
C ALA A 134 15.12 31.72 1.21
N GLN A 135 16.20 31.18 0.64
CA GLN A 135 17.24 31.66 -0.29
C GLN A 135 17.97 30.40 -0.81
N HIS A 136 18.23 30.33 -2.13
CA HIS A 136 19.57 30.22 -2.77
C HIS A 136 20.43 29.01 -2.43
#